data_AF-A0A4Q6EB92-F1
#
_entry.id   AF-A0A4Q6EB92-F1
#
_cell.length_a   1.000
_cell.length_b   1.000
_cell.length_c   1.000
_cell.angle_alpha   90.00
_cell.angle_beta   90.00
_cell.angle_gamma   90.00
#
_symmetry.space_group_name_H-M   'P 1'
#
loop_
_entity.id
_entity.type
_entity.pdbx_description
1 polymer ?
#
loop_
_entity_poly.entity_id
_entity_poly.type
_entity_poly.pdbx_seq_one_letter_code
_entity_poly.pdbx_strand_id
1 'polypeptide(L)' 'MYESRRLGLGKDFELCLEAGLNQIKRDPYLFQKRYKNFRIHFIDRFPYGIHYLVDEDIVRVFGIFHTSRNPIAWKIRSK' A
#
# COMPACT_ATOMS: atom_id res chain seq x y z
N MET A 1 3.65 -2.49 -16.47
CA MET A 1 3.21 -3.30 -15.31
C MET A 1 4.22 -4.43 -15.12
N TYR A 2 4.35 -5.03 -13.94
CA TYR A 2 5.46 -5.95 -13.62
C TYR A 2 5.60 -7.17 -14.54
N GLU A 3 4.51 -7.67 -15.12
CA GLU A 3 4.55 -8.72 -16.15
C GLU A 3 5.44 -8.39 -17.36
N SER A 4 5.57 -7.11 -17.70
CA SER A 4 6.41 -6.68 -18.84
C SER A 4 7.92 -6.70 -18.53
N ARG A 5 8.33 -6.98 -17.29
CA ARG A 5 9.75 -7.06 -16.89
C ARG A 5 10.27 -8.49 -16.86
N ARG A 6 9.44 -9.45 -16.47
CA ARG A 6 9.67 -10.90 -16.55
C ARG A 6 8.35 -11.61 -16.26
N LEU A 7 8.11 -12.69 -16.99
CA LEU A 7 6.91 -13.50 -16.85
C LEU A 7 6.71 -13.93 -15.38
N GLY A 8 5.52 -13.70 -14.82
CA GLY A 8 5.15 -14.09 -13.45
C GLY A 8 5.43 -13.06 -12.35
N LEU A 9 6.14 -11.96 -12.65
CA LEU A 9 6.39 -10.89 -11.66
C LEU A 9 5.12 -10.13 -11.26
N GLY A 10 4.12 -10.05 -12.13
CA GLY A 10 2.83 -9.49 -11.77
C GLY A 10 2.05 -10.40 -10.84
N LYS A 11 2.09 -11.72 -11.07
CA LYS A 11 1.50 -12.69 -10.14
C LYS A 11 2.17 -12.66 -8.77
N ASP A 12 3.51 -12.60 -8.75
CA ASP A 12 4.27 -12.43 -7.51
C ASP A 12 3.88 -11.13 -6.77
N PHE A 13 3.70 -10.03 -7.49
CA PHE A 13 3.26 -8.77 -6.91
C PHE A 13 1.85 -8.88 -6.32
N GLU A 14 0.92 -9.51 -7.03
CA GLU A 14 -0.45 -9.75 -6.57
C GLU A 14 -0.47 -10.54 -5.25
N LEU A 15 0.30 -11.63 -5.17
CA LEU A 15 0.42 -12.44 -3.95
C LEU A 15 0.99 -11.63 -2.78
N CYS A 16 2.04 -10.84 -3.02
CA CYS A 16 2.61 -9.98 -1.99
C CYS A 16 1.63 -8.88 -1.53
N LEU A 17 0.84 -8.34 -2.47
CA LEU A 17 -0.17 -7.33 -2.17
C LEU A 17 -1.30 -7.92 -1.32
N GLU A 18 -1.82 -9.09 -1.68
CA GLU A 18 -2.85 -9.79 -0.90
C GLU A 18 -2.37 -10.13 0.51
N ALA A 19 -1.13 -10.60 0.65
CA ALA A 19 -0.53 -10.87 1.95
C ALA A 19 -0.48 -9.61 2.83
N GLY A 20 -0.07 -8.47 2.25
CA GLY A 20 -0.04 -7.18 2.94
C GLY A 20 -1.44 -6.70 3.35
N LEU A 21 -2.44 -6.82 2.47
CA LEU A 21 -3.84 -6.49 2.78
C LEU A 21 -4.39 -7.36 3.91
N ASN A 22 -4.11 -8.66 3.89
CA ASN A 22 -4.52 -9.59 4.95
C ASN A 22 -3.85 -9.28 6.29
N GLN A 23 -2.61 -8.80 6.28
CA GLN A 23 -1.93 -8.36 7.51
C GLN A 23 -2.60 -7.11 8.09
N ILE A 24 -2.86 -6.09 7.25
CA ILE A 24 -3.57 -4.88 7.66
C ILE A 24 -4.97 -5.22 8.20
N LYS A 25 -5.70 -6.13 7.55
CA LYS A 25 -7.04 -6.53 8.00
C LYS A 25 -7.00 -7.18 9.40
N ARG A 26 -5.96 -7.96 9.70
CA ARG A 26 -5.82 -8.68 10.97
C ARG A 26 -5.35 -7.78 12.11
N ASP A 27 -4.40 -6.91 11.82
CA ASP A 27 -3.87 -5.93 12.77
C ASP A 27 -3.63 -4.59 12.07
N PRO A 28 -4.66 -3.75 11.98
CA PRO A 28 -4.58 -2.48 11.27
C PRO A 28 -3.70 -1.46 12.00
N TYR A 29 -3.41 -1.67 13.28
CA TYR A 29 -2.63 -0.77 14.12
C TYR A 29 -1.14 -1.13 14.22
N LEU A 30 -0.74 -2.30 13.68
CA LEU A 30 0.64 -2.80 13.62
C LEU A 30 1.65 -1.79 13.04
N PHE A 31 1.24 -1.03 12.02
CA PHE A 31 2.13 -0.10 11.31
C PHE A 31 2.01 1.32 11.83
N GLN A 32 3.12 1.96 12.20
CA GLN A 32 3.13 3.33 12.70
C GLN A 32 2.43 4.36 11.77
N LYS A 33 1.83 5.38 12.37
CA LYS A 33 1.34 6.56 11.63
C LYS A 33 2.55 7.31 11.06
N ARG A 34 2.53 7.62 9.76
CA ARG A 34 3.62 8.30 9.05
C ARG A 34 3.34 9.80 8.86
N TYR A 35 2.13 10.16 8.43
CA TYR A 35 1.72 11.56 8.26
C TYR A 35 0.22 11.70 8.52
N LYS A 36 -0.17 12.74 9.27
CA LYS A 36 -1.55 12.88 9.78
C LYS A 36 -1.98 11.58 10.47
N ASN A 37 -3.04 10.93 9.99
CA ASN A 37 -3.53 9.63 10.46
C ASN A 37 -3.13 8.44 9.57
N PHE A 38 -2.41 8.68 8.47
CA PHE A 38 -2.07 7.64 7.50
C PHE A 38 -1.05 6.67 8.04
N ARG A 39 -1.33 5.39 7.83
CA ARG A 39 -0.42 4.26 8.04
C ARG A 39 0.01 3.73 6.67
N ILE A 40 1.21 3.18 6.61
CA ILE A 40 1.78 2.61 5.38
C ILE A 40 2.32 1.23 5.69
N HIS A 41 1.84 0.23 4.97
CA HIS A 41 2.47 -1.09 4.91
C HIS A 41 3.33 -1.16 3.64
N PHE A 42 4.64 -1.35 3.79
CA PHE A 42 5.54 -1.52 2.65
C PHE A 42 5.60 -2.99 2.27
N ILE A 43 5.54 -3.26 0.96
CA ILE A 43 5.70 -4.60 0.43
C ILE A 43 7.21 -4.86 0.29
N ASP A 44 7.80 -5.79 1.04
CA ASP A 44 9.27 -5.91 1.08
C ASP A 44 9.90 -6.23 -0.29
N ARG A 45 9.25 -7.09 -1.08
CA ARG A 45 9.76 -7.55 -2.38
C ARG A 45 9.61 -6.51 -3.49
N PHE A 46 8.73 -5.53 -3.33
CA PHE A 46 8.38 -4.58 -4.37
C PHE A 46 8.36 -3.17 -3.79
N PRO A 47 8.95 -2.16 -4.45
CA PRO A 47 9.01 -0.79 -3.95
C PRO A 47 7.62 -0.12 -3.98
N TYR A 48 6.65 -0.63 -3.23
CA TYR A 48 5.27 -0.18 -3.13
C TYR A 48 4.83 -0.13 -1.67
N GLY A 49 4.04 0.89 -1.33
CA GLY A 49 3.38 1.02 -0.04
C GLY A 49 1.87 1.00 -0.20
N ILE A 50 1.17 0.28 0.69
CA ILE A 50 -0.29 0.34 0.86
C ILE A 50 -0.59 1.47 1.84
N HIS A 51 -1.21 2.54 1.36
CA HIS A 51 -1.57 3.69 2.20
C HIS A 51 -2.99 3.54 2.68
N TYR A 52 -3.19 3.56 4.00
CA TYR A 52 -4.50 3.35 4.59
C TYR A 52 -4.73 4.19 5.85
N LEU A 53 -6.01 4.35 6.20
CA LEU A 53 -6.48 4.89 7.47
C LEU A 53 -7.26 3.82 8.22
N VAL A 54 -7.27 3.94 9.53
CA VAL A 54 -8.15 3.18 10.42
C VAL A 54 -9.07 4.20 11.08
N ASP A 55 -10.36 4.05 10.85
CA ASP A 55 -11.40 4.93 11.38
C ASP A 55 -12.48 4.05 12.00
N GLU A 56 -12.67 4.17 13.32
CA GLU A 56 -13.45 3.23 14.12
C GLU A 56 -13.01 1.78 13.86
N ASP A 57 -13.88 0.94 13.29
CA ASP A 57 -13.61 -0.46 12.92
C ASP A 57 -13.38 -0.65 11.41
N ILE A 58 -13.16 0.44 10.65
CA ILE A 58 -13.01 0.39 9.20
C ILE A 58 -11.59 0.74 8.78
N VAL A 59 -10.98 -0.18 8.02
CA VAL A 59 -9.74 0.08 7.27
C VAL A 59 -10.09 0.66 5.90
N ARG A 60 -9.71 1.91 5.65
CA ARG A 60 -9.84 2.55 4.33
C ARG A 60 -8.50 2.60 3.62
N VAL A 61 -8.36 1.87 2.51
CA VAL A 61 -7.17 1.90 1.65
C VAL A 61 -7.33 3.01 0.61
N PHE A 62 -6.42 3.97 0.59
CA PHE A 62 -6.45 5.11 -0.33
C PHE A 62 -5.68 4.84 -1.63
N GLY A 63 -4.72 3.93 -1.59
CA GLY A 63 -3.98 3.54 -2.77
C GLY A 63 -2.70 2.78 -2.47
N ILE A 64 -2.15 2.19 -3.53
CA ILE A 64 -0.92 1.41 -3.52
C ILE A 64 0.08 2.15 -4.41
N PHE A 65 1.12 2.71 -3.81
CA PHE A 65 2.01 3.67 -4.48
C PHE A 65 3.45 3.20 -4.50
N HIS A 66 4.12 3.40 -5.64
CA HIS A 66 5.54 3.06 -5.78
C HIS A 66 6.41 4.02 -4.96
N THR A 67 7.27 3.52 -4.07
CA THR A 67 8.03 4.31 -3.09
C THR A 67 9.06 5.25 -3.70
N SER A 68 9.69 4.85 -4.81
CA SER A 68 10.67 5.71 -5.51
C SER A 68 10.07 6.66 -6.55
N ARG A 69 8.76 6.61 -6.82
CA ARG A 69 8.10 7.54 -7.75
C ARG A 69 7.64 8.76 -6.97
N ASN A 70 8.03 9.96 -7.44
CA ASN A 70 7.82 11.22 -6.74
C ASN A 70 6.36 11.40 -6.27
N PRO A 71 6.10 11.63 -4.97
CA PRO A 71 4.76 11.62 -4.39
C PRO A 71 3.87 12.81 -4.80
N ILE A 72 4.24 13.70 -5.73
CA ILE A 72 3.43 14.88 -6.09
C ILE A 72 1.97 14.55 -6.48
N ALA A 73 1.68 13.31 -6.91
CA ALA A 73 0.33 12.88 -7.32
C ALA A 73 -0.72 12.79 -6.18
N TRP A 74 -0.35 12.70 -4.89
CA TRP A 74 -1.36 12.56 -3.81
C TRP A 74 -2.00 13.88 -3.38
N LYS A 75 -1.42 15.04 -3.72
CA LYS A 75 -1.97 16.35 -3.34
C LYS A 75 -3.21 16.77 -4.16
N ILE A 76 -3.55 16.08 -5.25
CA ILE A 76 -4.49 16.60 -6.26
C ILE A 76 -5.88 15.93 -6.22
N ARG A 77 -6.11 14.88 -5.41
CA ARG A 77 -7.41 14.17 -5.39
C ARG A 77 -8.16 14.30 -4.07
N SER A 78 -8.20 15.51 -3.54
CA SER A 78 -9.16 15.92 -2.51
C SER A 78 -9.80 17.23 -2.94
N LYS A 79 -10.87 17.13 -3.74
CA LYS A 79 -11.86 18.19 -3.94
C LYS A 79 -13.22 17.53 -4.02
#